data_AF-A0A524DMX5-F1
#
_entry.id   AF-A0A524DMX5-F1
#
_cell.length_a   1.000
_cell.length_b   1.000
_cell.length_c   1.000
_cell.angle_alpha   90.00
_cell.angle_beta   90.00
_cell.angle_gamma   90.00
#
_symmetry.space_group_name_H-M   'P 1'
#
loop_
_entity.id
_entity.type
_entity.pdbx_description
1 polymer ?
#
loop_
_entity_poly.entity_id
_entity_poly.type
_entity_poly.pdbx_seq_one_letter_code
_entity_poly.pdbx_strand_id
1 'polypeptide(L)'
;MTNTQISYGIVLKDEILYCSNEEKYNFLEIILFVEKLIRSFNPKQTWRLNSIYLKRAKDKERLFIRHEITETNKNLFFLVSGAYEENSQEIRKMLKEFFEKVNTNYNTGDLLEKSSKKPIFKEIIDNITDFLWNKYEFLLQQEEIKQEVDHETTNKILYGGISSQGLPIISKLFDPTLLNNLDKKITTENIELFNSSFSAQLATIEMNTLIRTNKYKIKQIHIFDLEDKKNKKIILYDNIDKNHFSLTIFASGNFFEIKDLMKLLKIQISKEYILHKEFSGDIKTYKYLENYFLGLDREF
;
A
#
# COMPACT_ATOMS: atom_id res chain seq x y z
N MET A 1 20.76 3.43 19.34
CA MET A 1 20.00 3.80 18.13
C MET A 1 20.26 2.70 17.12
N THR A 2 19.26 1.93 16.74
CA THR A 2 19.41 0.93 15.67
C THR A 2 19.63 1.69 14.37
N ASN A 3 20.77 1.50 13.72
CA ASN A 3 20.99 2.00 12.36
C ASN A 3 19.82 1.52 11.50
N THR A 4 18.97 2.45 11.07
CA THR A 4 17.90 2.15 10.13
C THR A 4 18.55 1.79 8.81
N GLN A 5 18.76 0.49 8.57
CA GLN A 5 19.42 0.05 7.35
C GLN A 5 18.45 0.28 6.20
N ILE A 6 18.77 1.26 5.36
CA ILE A 6 18.05 1.50 4.13
C ILE A 6 18.15 0.26 3.23
N SER A 7 17.13 -0.03 2.44
CA SER A 7 17.20 -1.08 1.43
C SER A 7 16.65 -0.60 0.11
N TYR A 8 17.28 -1.04 -0.96
CA TYR A 8 16.88 -0.77 -2.32
C TYR A 8 16.32 -2.04 -2.94
N GLY A 9 15.50 -1.88 -3.96
CA GLY A 9 15.01 -3.01 -4.73
C GLY A 9 14.46 -2.64 -6.10
N ILE A 10 14.41 -3.65 -6.95
CA ILE A 10 13.88 -3.57 -8.30
C ILE A 10 12.98 -4.79 -8.48
N VAL A 11 11.71 -4.55 -8.80
CA VAL A 11 10.73 -5.61 -9.07
C VAL A 11 10.16 -5.36 -10.45
N LEU A 12 10.21 -6.37 -11.32
CA LEU A 12 9.63 -6.32 -12.64
C LEU A 12 8.59 -7.42 -12.76
N LYS A 13 7.33 -7.03 -12.99
CA LYS A 13 6.18 -7.94 -13.06
C LYS A 13 6.03 -8.75 -11.76
N ASP A 14 6.39 -10.02 -11.79
CA ASP A 14 6.29 -10.96 -10.67
C ASP A 14 7.68 -11.37 -10.13
N GLU A 15 8.76 -10.76 -10.64
CA GLU A 15 10.15 -11.13 -10.32
C GLU A 15 10.85 -9.99 -9.57
N ILE A 16 11.45 -10.32 -8.42
CA ILE A 16 12.37 -9.43 -7.71
C ILE A 16 13.73 -9.53 -8.39
N LEU A 17 14.10 -8.51 -9.16
CA LEU A 17 15.35 -8.48 -9.93
C LEU A 17 16.55 -8.11 -9.04
N TYR A 18 16.32 -7.32 -7.99
CA TYR A 18 17.36 -6.86 -7.08
C TYR A 18 16.78 -6.57 -5.70
N CYS A 19 17.54 -6.90 -4.66
CA CYS A 19 17.29 -6.51 -3.27
C CYS A 19 18.63 -6.30 -2.57
N SER A 20 18.90 -5.10 -2.08
CA SER A 20 20.20 -4.79 -1.44
C SER A 20 20.33 -5.36 -0.03
N ASN A 21 19.22 -5.72 0.62
CA ASN A 21 19.19 -6.34 1.95
C ASN A 21 18.29 -7.59 1.93
N GLU A 22 18.91 -8.76 1.99
CA GLU A 22 18.21 -10.05 1.94
C GLU A 22 17.18 -10.23 3.07
N GLU A 23 17.39 -9.61 4.25
CA GLU A 23 16.41 -9.65 5.34
C GLU A 23 15.10 -8.94 4.99
N LYS A 24 15.16 -8.00 4.04
CA LYS A 24 14.01 -7.24 3.55
C LYS A 24 13.42 -7.79 2.25
N TYR A 25 13.94 -8.90 1.72
CA TYR A 25 13.40 -9.52 0.51
C TYR A 25 11.88 -9.78 0.60
N ASN A 26 11.42 -10.31 1.74
CA ASN A 26 10.01 -10.60 1.98
C ASN A 26 9.12 -9.34 2.03
N PHE A 27 9.70 -8.16 2.22
CA PHE A 27 8.96 -6.90 2.19
C PHE A 27 8.63 -6.52 0.74
N LEU A 28 9.54 -6.83 -0.20
CA LEU A 28 9.31 -6.59 -1.62
C LEU A 28 8.21 -7.49 -2.16
N GLU A 29 8.05 -8.71 -1.61
CA GLU A 29 6.94 -9.59 -1.98
C GLU A 29 5.56 -8.96 -1.70
N ILE A 30 5.46 -8.05 -0.73
CA ILE A 30 4.22 -7.33 -0.43
C ILE A 30 3.77 -6.48 -1.63
N ILE A 31 4.72 -5.94 -2.39
CA ILE A 31 4.43 -5.19 -3.61
C ILE A 31 3.71 -6.06 -4.63
N LEU A 32 4.07 -7.34 -4.75
CA LEU A 32 3.42 -8.27 -5.67
C LEU A 32 1.95 -8.53 -5.31
N PHE A 33 1.63 -8.60 -4.02
CA PHE A 33 0.23 -8.75 -3.58
C PHE A 33 -0.57 -7.45 -3.82
N VAL A 34 0.04 -6.29 -3.59
CA VAL A 34 -0.60 -4.99 -3.84
C VAL A 34 -0.76 -4.70 -5.33
N GLU A 35 0.22 -5.07 -6.16
CA GLU A 35 0.14 -4.97 -7.63
C GLU A 35 -1.06 -5.77 -8.16
N LYS A 36 -1.24 -7.01 -7.68
CA LYS A 36 -2.36 -7.87 -8.09
C LYS A 36 -3.71 -7.23 -7.75
N LEU A 37 -3.83 -6.62 -6.56
CA LEU A 37 -5.02 -5.86 -6.17
C LEU A 37 -5.26 -4.63 -7.08
N ILE A 38 -4.22 -3.84 -7.32
CA ILE A 38 -4.35 -2.65 -8.18
C ILE A 38 -4.78 -3.07 -9.59
N ARG A 39 -4.15 -4.11 -10.15
CA ARG A 39 -4.47 -4.60 -11.50
C ARG A 39 -5.87 -5.17 -11.60
N SER A 40 -6.40 -5.81 -10.54
CA SER A 40 -7.74 -6.40 -10.57
C SER A 40 -8.86 -5.36 -10.55
N PHE A 41 -8.61 -4.12 -10.13
CA PHE A 41 -9.62 -3.04 -10.09
C PHE A 41 -9.23 -1.77 -10.85
N ASN A 42 -8.07 -1.79 -11.49
CA ASN A 42 -7.64 -0.79 -12.43
C ASN A 42 -6.91 -1.44 -13.63
N PRO A 43 -7.65 -2.14 -14.50
CA PRO A 43 -7.07 -2.78 -15.68
C PRO A 43 -6.52 -1.77 -16.71
N LYS A 44 -6.99 -0.52 -16.68
CA LYS A 44 -6.46 0.58 -17.50
C LYS A 44 -5.07 1.04 -17.06
N GLN A 45 -4.60 0.58 -15.91
CA GLN A 45 -3.29 0.91 -15.35
C GLN A 45 -3.06 2.43 -15.31
N THR A 46 -4.02 3.16 -14.75
CA THR A 46 -3.91 4.60 -14.47
C THR A 46 -3.40 4.88 -13.05
N TRP A 47 -3.32 3.85 -12.20
CA TRP A 47 -2.92 3.97 -10.81
C TRP A 47 -1.45 3.59 -10.64
N ARG A 48 -0.72 4.35 -9.84
CA ARG A 48 0.69 4.13 -9.54
C ARG A 48 0.88 3.95 -8.04
N LEU A 49 1.42 2.79 -7.65
CA LEU A 49 1.75 2.52 -6.27
C LEU A 49 2.88 3.47 -5.86
N ASN A 50 2.67 4.24 -4.79
CA ASN A 50 3.59 5.28 -4.33
C ASN A 50 4.29 4.89 -3.02
N SER A 51 3.55 4.34 -2.06
CA SER A 51 4.19 3.80 -0.86
C SER A 51 3.36 2.75 -0.14
N ILE A 52 4.05 1.90 0.62
CA ILE A 52 3.44 0.95 1.57
C ILE A 52 4.05 1.21 2.94
N TYR A 53 3.21 1.32 3.97
CA TYR A 53 3.65 1.46 5.36
C TYR A 53 3.34 0.21 6.17
N LEU A 54 4.38 -0.32 6.81
CA LEU A 54 4.37 -1.50 7.64
C LEU A 54 4.76 -1.15 9.07
N LYS A 55 4.10 -1.77 10.05
CA LYS A 55 4.37 -1.51 11.47
C LYS A 55 4.31 -2.79 12.30
N ARG A 56 5.25 -2.94 13.23
CA ARG A 56 5.19 -3.86 14.37
C ARG A 56 5.39 -3.10 15.69
N ALA A 57 5.38 -3.79 16.82
CA ALA A 57 5.28 -3.16 18.15
C ALA A 57 6.32 -2.04 18.42
N LYS A 58 7.57 -2.24 18.01
CA LYS A 58 8.68 -1.31 18.25
C LYS A 58 9.39 -0.86 16.98
N ASP A 59 8.81 -1.15 15.82
CA ASP A 59 9.50 -0.96 14.55
C ASP A 59 8.52 -0.58 13.44
N LYS A 60 9.04 0.16 12.47
CA LYS A 60 8.27 0.67 11.35
C LYS A 60 9.12 0.64 10.10
N GLU A 61 8.50 0.28 8.99
CA GLU A 61 9.15 0.26 7.70
C GLU A 61 8.20 0.89 6.68
N ARG A 62 8.72 1.81 5.88
CA ARG A 62 8.01 2.35 4.73
C ARG A 62 8.76 1.99 3.47
N LEU A 63 8.05 1.42 2.52
CA LEU A 63 8.54 1.20 1.17
C LEU A 63 8.09 2.41 0.34
N PHE A 64 9.04 3.25 -0.07
CA PHE A 64 8.82 4.30 -1.05
C PHE A 64 9.00 3.68 -2.43
N ILE A 65 8.02 3.89 -3.31
CA ILE A 65 7.90 3.14 -4.55
C ILE A 65 7.74 4.11 -5.70
N ARG A 66 8.58 3.93 -6.71
CA ARG A 66 8.40 4.52 -8.03
C ARG A 66 7.87 3.41 -8.92
N HIS A 67 6.58 3.50 -9.23
CA HIS A 67 5.90 2.58 -10.14
C HIS A 67 5.93 3.15 -11.57
N GLU A 68 6.47 2.39 -12.50
CA GLU A 68 6.52 2.67 -13.94
C GLU A 68 5.85 1.53 -14.73
N ILE A 69 5.37 1.83 -15.93
CA ILE A 69 4.89 0.82 -16.89
C ILE A 69 5.90 0.76 -18.04
N THR A 70 6.43 -0.43 -18.31
CA THR A 70 7.38 -0.63 -19.42
C THR A 70 6.68 -0.48 -20.78
N GLU A 71 7.49 -0.38 -21.83
CA GLU A 71 7.00 -0.36 -23.22
C GLU A 71 6.23 -1.64 -23.59
N THR A 72 6.53 -2.74 -22.91
CA THR A 72 5.87 -4.05 -23.04
C THR A 72 4.69 -4.22 -22.06
N ASN A 73 4.20 -3.13 -21.48
CA ASN A 73 3.06 -3.10 -20.55
C ASN A 73 3.25 -3.97 -19.30
N LYS A 74 4.49 -4.06 -18.79
CA LYS A 74 4.83 -4.72 -17.52
C LYS A 74 4.95 -3.67 -16.42
N ASN A 75 4.46 -3.99 -15.22
CA ASN A 75 4.66 -3.16 -14.04
C ASN A 75 6.12 -3.25 -13.57
N LEU A 76 6.79 -2.12 -13.40
CA LEU A 76 8.17 -2.00 -12.94
C LEU A 76 8.20 -1.11 -11.68
N PHE A 77 8.77 -1.63 -10.61
CA PHE A 77 8.86 -0.95 -9.32
C PHE A 77 10.31 -0.78 -8.92
N PHE A 78 10.70 0.47 -8.73
CA PHE A 78 11.91 0.82 -7.99
C PHE A 78 11.50 1.19 -6.58
N LEU A 79 12.27 0.73 -5.60
CA LEU A 79 11.94 0.95 -4.21
C LEU A 79 13.15 1.33 -3.37
N VAL A 80 12.87 2.18 -2.39
CA VAL A 80 13.74 2.49 -1.26
C VAL A 80 12.92 2.25 0.00
N SER A 81 13.43 1.47 0.93
CA SER A 81 12.76 1.14 2.18
C SER A 81 13.56 1.59 3.39
N GLY A 82 12.87 2.17 4.37
CA GLY A 82 13.43 2.47 5.68
C GLY A 82 12.37 2.97 6.67
N ALA A 83 12.79 3.28 7.89
CA ALA A 83 11.93 3.82 8.94
C ALA A 83 11.67 5.34 8.79
N TYR A 84 11.29 5.79 7.59
CA TYR A 84 11.08 7.20 7.26
C TYR A 84 9.59 7.59 7.20
N GLU A 85 9.32 8.88 7.39
CA GLU A 85 7.96 9.45 7.29
C GLU A 85 7.53 9.64 5.83
N GLU A 86 6.23 9.58 5.55
CA GLU A 86 5.69 9.64 4.18
C GLU A 86 6.12 10.88 3.38
N ASN A 87 6.25 12.01 4.08
CA ASN A 87 6.54 13.31 3.49
C ASN A 87 8.05 13.59 3.39
N SER A 88 8.92 12.60 3.68
CA SER A 88 10.34 12.74 3.42
C SER A 88 10.59 13.03 1.94
N GLN A 89 11.18 14.18 1.68
CA GLN A 89 11.58 14.65 0.36
C GLN A 89 12.94 14.07 -0.02
N GLU A 90 13.86 13.94 0.94
CA GLU A 90 15.20 13.40 0.67
C GLU A 90 15.14 11.94 0.23
N ILE A 91 14.29 11.11 0.84
CA ILE A 91 14.13 9.71 0.40
C ILE A 91 13.50 9.63 -0.99
N ARG A 92 12.62 10.57 -1.35
CA ARG A 92 11.99 10.65 -2.68
C ARG A 92 12.99 11.09 -3.75
N LYS A 93 13.87 12.04 -3.42
CA LYS A 93 14.99 12.45 -4.28
C LYS A 93 15.95 11.27 -4.49
N MET A 94 16.31 10.56 -3.43
CA MET A 94 17.15 9.36 -3.51
C MET A 94 16.50 8.29 -4.40
N LEU A 95 15.23 7.97 -4.21
CA LEU A 95 14.49 7.01 -5.04
C LEU A 95 14.43 7.45 -6.52
N LYS A 96 14.25 8.74 -6.78
CA LYS A 96 14.29 9.30 -8.13
C LYS A 96 15.66 9.12 -8.77
N GLU A 97 16.74 9.46 -8.07
CA GLU A 97 18.11 9.31 -8.58
C GLU A 97 18.52 7.83 -8.74
N PHE A 98 18.04 6.95 -7.86
CA PHE A 98 18.17 5.50 -8.02
C PHE A 98 17.58 5.04 -9.35
N PHE A 99 16.33 5.39 -9.62
CA PHE A 99 15.69 5.11 -10.90
C PHE A 99 16.49 5.66 -12.08
N GLU A 100 16.89 6.93 -12.05
CA GLU A 100 17.60 7.59 -13.15
C GLU A 100 18.96 6.92 -13.46
N LYS A 101 19.73 6.56 -12.42
CA LYS A 101 21.01 5.87 -12.59
C LYS A 101 20.84 4.46 -13.11
N VAL A 102 19.87 3.70 -12.62
CA VAL A 102 19.60 2.36 -13.15
C VAL A 102 19.12 2.46 -14.60
N ASN A 103 18.23 3.39 -14.92
CA ASN A 103 17.71 3.57 -16.28
C ASN A 103 18.78 4.06 -17.27
N THR A 104 19.80 4.78 -16.80
CA THR A 104 20.97 5.15 -17.64
C THR A 104 21.77 3.92 -18.08
N ASN A 105 21.84 2.89 -17.24
CA ASN A 105 22.54 1.64 -17.55
C ASN A 105 21.63 0.62 -18.26
N TYR A 106 20.33 0.61 -17.92
CA TYR A 106 19.33 -0.34 -18.39
C TYR A 106 18.04 0.39 -18.77
N ASN A 107 18.04 0.97 -19.96
CA ASN A 107 17.03 1.92 -20.43
C ASN A 107 15.67 1.34 -20.84
N THR A 108 15.51 0.02 -20.81
CA THR A 108 14.25 -0.67 -21.16
C THR A 108 14.00 -1.82 -20.18
N GLY A 109 12.73 -2.16 -19.97
CA GLY A 109 12.35 -3.27 -19.09
C GLY A 109 12.97 -4.61 -19.51
N ASP A 110 13.04 -4.89 -20.81
CA ASP A 110 13.62 -6.15 -21.31
C ASP A 110 15.14 -6.21 -21.16
N LEU A 111 15.84 -5.07 -21.31
CA LEU A 111 17.29 -5.01 -21.05
C LEU A 111 17.58 -5.22 -19.56
N LEU A 112 16.76 -4.62 -18.69
CA LEU A 112 16.84 -4.79 -17.24
C LEU A 112 16.63 -6.26 -16.85
N GLU A 113 15.58 -6.91 -17.36
CA GLU A 113 15.25 -8.33 -17.11
C GLU A 113 16.33 -9.29 -17.60
N LYS A 114 16.92 -9.04 -18.78
CA LYS A 114 18.01 -9.88 -19.30
C LYS A 114 19.31 -9.67 -18.54
N SER A 115 19.57 -8.44 -18.10
CA SER A 115 20.81 -8.10 -17.40
C SER A 115 20.79 -8.61 -15.96
N SER A 116 19.64 -8.64 -15.29
CA SER A 116 19.51 -9.13 -13.91
C SER A 116 19.99 -10.57 -13.70
N LYS A 117 20.01 -11.38 -14.77
CA LYS A 117 20.49 -12.77 -14.76
C LYS A 117 22.02 -12.88 -14.81
N LYS A 118 22.75 -11.77 -14.96
CA LYS A 118 24.21 -11.74 -15.07
C LYS A 118 24.82 -11.27 -13.73
N PRO A 119 25.93 -11.86 -13.26
CA PRO A 119 26.58 -11.44 -12.00
C PRO A 119 26.93 -9.95 -11.96
N ILE A 120 27.41 -9.41 -13.09
CA ILE A 120 27.80 -7.99 -13.24
C ILE A 120 26.65 -7.01 -12.95
N PHE A 121 25.39 -7.44 -13.10
CA PHE A 121 24.25 -6.60 -12.80
C PHE A 121 24.23 -6.22 -11.33
N LYS A 122 24.38 -7.20 -10.44
CA LYS A 122 24.39 -6.96 -9.00
C LYS A 122 25.50 -5.98 -8.62
N GLU A 123 26.71 -6.19 -9.14
CA GLU A 123 27.84 -5.29 -8.89
C GLU A 123 27.57 -3.84 -9.34
N ILE A 124 26.96 -3.65 -10.51
CA ILE A 124 26.60 -2.31 -11.00
C ILE A 124 25.55 -1.66 -10.10
N ILE A 125 24.51 -2.41 -9.71
CA ILE A 125 23.45 -1.87 -8.87
C ILE A 125 23.96 -1.60 -7.44
N ASP A 126 24.77 -2.47 -6.86
CA ASP A 126 25.41 -2.30 -5.55
C ASP A 126 26.22 -0.99 -5.52
N ASN A 127 27.05 -0.74 -6.54
CA ASN A 127 27.80 0.52 -6.69
C ASN A 127 26.90 1.76 -6.77
N ILE A 128 25.76 1.67 -7.46
CA ILE A 128 24.78 2.76 -7.50
C ILE A 128 24.19 2.99 -6.11
N THR A 129 23.82 1.94 -5.40
CA THR A 129 23.20 2.04 -4.07
C THR A 129 24.17 2.57 -3.02
N ASP A 130 25.45 2.18 -3.08
CA ASP A 130 26.50 2.70 -2.20
C ASP A 130 26.76 4.18 -2.45
N PHE A 131 26.83 4.59 -3.72
CA PHE A 131 26.94 6.01 -4.08
C PHE A 131 25.77 6.83 -3.50
N LEU A 132 24.53 6.34 -3.65
CA LEU A 132 23.35 7.03 -3.15
C LEU A 132 23.33 7.10 -1.63
N TRP A 133 23.70 6.02 -0.95
CA TRP A 133 23.81 6.02 0.49
C TRP A 133 24.81 7.08 0.97
N ASN A 134 26.03 7.07 0.43
CA ASN A 134 27.07 8.03 0.79
C ASN A 134 26.65 9.49 0.53
N LYS A 135 25.84 9.73 -0.50
CA LYS A 135 25.35 11.07 -0.84
C LYS A 135 24.25 11.57 0.11
N TYR A 136 23.33 10.69 0.51
CA TYR A 136 22.08 11.08 1.18
C TYR A 136 22.02 10.75 2.67
N GLU A 137 22.91 9.91 3.21
CA GLU A 137 22.90 9.49 4.62
C GLU A 137 22.78 10.70 5.57
N PHE A 138 23.64 11.70 5.38
CA PHE A 138 23.64 12.91 6.21
C PHE A 138 22.41 13.80 5.97
N LEU A 139 21.96 13.92 4.71
CA LEU A 139 20.78 14.71 4.35
C LEU A 139 19.51 14.15 5.00
N LEU A 140 19.38 12.82 5.03
CA LEU A 140 18.27 12.12 5.67
C LEU A 140 18.25 12.31 7.19
N GLN A 141 19.43 12.42 7.82
CA GLN A 141 19.52 12.68 9.27
C GLN A 141 19.15 14.12 9.64
N GLN A 142 19.38 15.07 8.73
CA GLN A 142 19.09 16.49 8.94
C GLN A 142 17.70 16.92 8.47
N GLU A 143 16.96 16.03 7.81
CA GLU A 143 15.68 16.38 7.21
C GLU A 143 14.64 16.75 8.28
N GLU A 144 14.15 17.98 8.20
CA GLU A 144 12.98 18.42 8.94
C GLU A 144 11.70 18.01 8.21
N ILE A 145 10.95 17.06 8.80
CA ILE A 145 9.69 16.61 8.22
C ILE A 145 8.61 17.66 8.45
N LYS A 146 8.22 18.34 7.36
CA LYS A 146 7.07 19.25 7.36
C LYS A 146 5.78 18.50 7.03
N GLN A 147 4.72 18.81 7.76
CA GLN A 147 3.38 18.39 7.36
C GLN A 147 2.87 19.37 6.31
N GLU A 148 2.64 18.86 5.10
CA GLU A 148 1.87 19.58 4.09
C GLU A 148 0.39 19.30 4.35
N VAL A 149 -0.39 20.35 4.54
CA VAL A 149 -1.85 20.27 4.61
C VAL A 149 -2.36 20.57 3.20
N ASP A 150 -2.93 19.56 2.55
CA ASP A 150 -3.45 19.69 1.20
C ASP A 150 -4.90 20.17 1.25
N HIS A 151 -5.08 21.49 1.13
CA HIS A 151 -6.36 22.18 1.31
C HIS A 151 -7.28 22.11 0.08
N GLU A 152 -6.81 21.61 -1.06
CA GLU A 152 -7.58 21.57 -2.31
C GLU A 152 -8.21 20.19 -2.60
N THR A 153 -8.10 19.25 -1.67
CA THR A 153 -8.60 17.88 -1.85
C THR A 153 -10.05 17.74 -1.38
N THR A 154 -10.85 16.98 -2.12
CA THR A 154 -12.19 16.57 -1.68
C THR A 154 -12.08 15.15 -1.15
N ASN A 155 -12.36 14.95 0.14
CA ASN A 155 -12.27 13.61 0.70
C ASN A 155 -13.45 12.77 0.25
N LYS A 156 -13.16 11.53 -0.12
CA LYS A 156 -14.16 10.54 -0.49
C LYS A 156 -13.86 9.20 0.14
N ILE A 157 -14.84 8.62 0.84
CA ILE A 157 -14.76 7.21 1.21
C ILE A 157 -15.26 6.38 0.04
N LEU A 158 -14.43 5.45 -0.42
CA LEU A 158 -14.73 4.57 -1.55
C LEU A 158 -15.23 3.21 -1.07
N TYR A 159 -14.63 2.69 -0.01
CA TYR A 159 -14.98 1.41 0.61
C TYR A 159 -14.61 1.38 2.10
N GLY A 160 -15.37 0.62 2.88
CA GLY A 160 -15.03 0.28 4.27
C GLY A 160 -15.38 -1.17 4.58
N GLY A 161 -14.63 -1.82 5.47
CA GLY A 161 -14.96 -3.18 5.89
C GLY A 161 -14.23 -3.66 7.14
N ILE A 162 -14.78 -4.70 7.73
CA ILE A 162 -14.22 -5.44 8.87
C ILE A 162 -13.87 -6.84 8.39
N SER A 163 -12.70 -7.32 8.77
CA SER A 163 -12.26 -8.69 8.54
C SER A 163 -11.70 -9.31 9.81
N SER A 164 -11.59 -10.63 9.85
CA SER A 164 -10.87 -11.35 10.91
C SER A 164 -10.03 -12.46 10.29
N GLN A 165 -8.74 -12.51 10.64
CA GLN A 165 -7.82 -13.57 10.21
C GLN A 165 -7.82 -13.84 8.69
N GLY A 166 -7.95 -12.79 7.87
CA GLY A 166 -7.99 -12.93 6.41
C GLY A 166 -9.38 -13.23 5.83
N LEU A 167 -10.43 -13.27 6.66
CA LEU A 167 -11.81 -13.49 6.24
C LEU A 167 -12.63 -12.20 6.33
N PRO A 168 -13.23 -11.74 5.21
CA PRO A 168 -14.20 -10.65 5.24
C PRO A 168 -15.40 -10.98 6.12
N ILE A 169 -15.81 -10.05 6.96
CA ILE A 169 -17.00 -10.20 7.82
C ILE A 169 -18.11 -9.28 7.31
N ILE A 170 -17.83 -7.99 7.20
CA ILE A 170 -18.77 -7.01 6.67
C ILE A 170 -18.02 -5.98 5.86
N SER A 171 -18.67 -5.47 4.83
CA SER A 171 -18.07 -4.45 3.99
C SER A 171 -19.13 -3.67 3.25
N LYS A 172 -18.76 -2.46 2.84
CA LYS A 172 -19.61 -1.55 2.10
C LYS A 172 -18.81 -0.83 1.03
N LEU A 173 -19.34 -0.86 -0.19
CA LEU A 173 -18.90 -0.03 -1.29
C LEU A 173 -19.67 1.29 -1.26
N PHE A 174 -18.97 2.40 -1.04
CA PHE A 174 -19.56 3.74 -0.98
C PHE A 174 -19.57 4.42 -2.34
N ASP A 175 -18.57 4.10 -3.18
CA ASP A 175 -18.47 4.62 -4.52
C ASP A 175 -18.58 3.49 -5.57
N PRO A 176 -19.79 3.22 -6.08
CA PRO A 176 -19.99 2.22 -7.13
C PRO A 176 -19.29 2.56 -8.45
N THR A 177 -18.80 3.79 -8.65
CA THR A 177 -18.07 4.14 -9.88
C THR A 177 -16.75 3.40 -10.02
N LEU A 178 -16.24 2.77 -8.94
CA LEU A 178 -15.14 1.80 -9.02
C LEU A 178 -15.43 0.62 -9.97
N LEU A 179 -16.70 0.27 -10.19
CA LEU A 179 -17.11 -0.74 -11.18
C LEU A 179 -16.88 -0.27 -12.63
N ASN A 180 -16.85 1.03 -12.89
CA ASN A 180 -16.60 1.58 -14.22
C ASN A 180 -15.16 1.26 -14.69
N ASN A 181 -14.22 1.11 -13.76
CA ASN A 181 -12.86 0.67 -14.09
C ASN A 181 -12.84 -0.75 -14.67
N LEU A 182 -13.87 -1.55 -14.39
CA LEU A 182 -14.02 -2.93 -14.83
C LEU A 182 -14.97 -3.08 -16.03
N ASP A 183 -15.43 -1.98 -16.60
CA ASP A 183 -16.50 -1.96 -17.61
C ASP A 183 -17.77 -2.71 -17.17
N LYS A 184 -18.03 -2.74 -15.86
CA LYS A 184 -19.21 -3.39 -15.26
C LYS A 184 -20.33 -2.39 -15.04
N LYS A 185 -21.57 -2.80 -15.34
CA LYS A 185 -22.77 -2.03 -15.01
C LYS A 185 -22.95 -1.94 -13.49
N ILE A 186 -23.38 -0.78 -13.01
CA ILE A 186 -23.71 -0.57 -11.60
C ILE A 186 -25.07 -1.23 -11.33
N THR A 187 -25.04 -2.45 -10.80
CA THR A 187 -26.20 -3.22 -10.34
C THR A 187 -25.92 -3.75 -8.93
N THR A 188 -26.98 -4.07 -8.16
CA THR A 188 -26.83 -4.63 -6.80
C THR A 188 -25.96 -5.89 -6.79
N GLU A 189 -26.21 -6.81 -7.73
CA GLU A 189 -25.41 -8.04 -7.87
C GLU A 189 -23.93 -7.74 -8.14
N ASN A 190 -23.62 -6.82 -9.07
CA ASN A 190 -22.23 -6.47 -9.37
C ASN A 190 -21.54 -5.77 -8.20
N ILE A 191 -22.27 -4.93 -7.45
CA ILE A 191 -21.78 -4.28 -6.24
C ILE A 191 -21.45 -5.35 -5.20
N GLU A 192 -22.33 -6.31 -4.93
CA GLU A 192 -22.12 -7.39 -3.97
C GLU A 192 -20.92 -8.26 -4.35
N LEU A 193 -20.83 -8.68 -5.61
CA LEU A 193 -19.70 -9.46 -6.13
C LEU A 193 -18.37 -8.70 -6.02
N PHE A 194 -18.36 -7.41 -6.40
CA PHE A 194 -17.18 -6.56 -6.25
C PHE A 194 -16.78 -6.43 -4.79
N ASN A 195 -17.73 -6.10 -3.93
CA ASN A 195 -17.50 -5.86 -2.50
C ASN A 195 -16.92 -7.12 -1.84
N SER A 196 -17.49 -8.30 -2.12
CA SER A 196 -16.97 -9.59 -1.66
C SER A 196 -15.53 -9.84 -2.13
N SER A 197 -15.29 -9.70 -3.44
CA SER A 197 -13.95 -9.92 -4.03
C SER A 197 -12.91 -8.94 -3.49
N PHE A 198 -13.24 -7.65 -3.39
CA PHE A 198 -12.34 -6.61 -2.91
C PHE A 198 -11.98 -6.83 -1.44
N SER A 199 -12.98 -7.13 -0.61
CA SER A 199 -12.78 -7.42 0.82
C SER A 199 -11.83 -8.61 1.00
N ALA A 200 -12.03 -9.69 0.24
CA ALA A 200 -11.21 -10.89 0.33
C ALA A 200 -9.76 -10.62 -0.05
N GLN A 201 -9.52 -9.82 -1.10
CA GLN A 201 -8.18 -9.48 -1.54
C GLN A 201 -7.44 -8.56 -0.55
N LEU A 202 -8.13 -7.58 0.04
CA LEU A 202 -7.57 -6.74 1.11
C LEU A 202 -7.18 -7.56 2.34
N ALA A 203 -8.07 -8.45 2.80
CA ALA A 203 -7.80 -9.33 3.94
C ALA A 203 -6.63 -10.29 3.64
N THR A 204 -6.52 -10.76 2.39
CA THR A 204 -5.40 -11.59 1.91
C THR A 204 -4.08 -10.82 1.93
N ILE A 205 -4.06 -9.54 1.55
CA ILE A 205 -2.85 -8.69 1.65
C ILE A 205 -2.43 -8.53 3.09
N GLU A 206 -3.37 -8.24 3.99
CA GLU A 206 -3.07 -8.09 5.43
C GLU A 206 -2.43 -9.36 6.00
N MET A 207 -3.02 -10.52 5.71
CA MET A 207 -2.53 -11.80 6.22
C MET A 207 -1.18 -12.20 5.60
N ASN A 208 -1.01 -12.07 4.28
CA ASN A 208 0.28 -12.34 3.63
C ASN A 208 1.36 -11.41 4.15
N THR A 209 1.04 -10.14 4.42
CA THR A 209 2.00 -9.22 5.04
C THR A 209 2.45 -9.75 6.39
N LEU A 210 1.51 -10.13 7.26
CA LEU A 210 1.81 -10.65 8.59
C LEU A 210 2.73 -11.89 8.54
N ILE A 211 2.46 -12.81 7.62
CA ILE A 211 3.21 -14.05 7.44
C ILE A 211 4.62 -13.77 6.91
N ARG A 212 4.73 -13.07 5.78
CA ARG A 212 6.00 -12.90 5.04
C ARG A 212 7.00 -12.04 5.79
N THR A 213 6.54 -10.95 6.40
CA THR A 213 7.41 -9.96 7.06
C THR A 213 7.73 -10.31 8.52
N ASN A 214 7.37 -11.52 8.98
CA ASN A 214 7.57 -11.96 10.36
C ASN A 214 7.04 -10.94 11.38
N LYS A 215 5.71 -10.73 11.36
CA LYS A 215 4.93 -9.92 12.32
C LYS A 215 4.82 -8.42 12.03
N TYR A 216 5.29 -7.89 10.89
CA TYR A 216 4.82 -6.56 10.49
C TYR A 216 3.37 -6.63 10.01
N LYS A 217 2.60 -5.61 10.34
CA LYS A 217 1.26 -5.41 9.84
C LYS A 217 1.29 -4.31 8.79
N ILE A 218 0.60 -4.52 7.68
CA ILE A 218 0.32 -3.44 6.76
C ILE A 218 -0.58 -2.42 7.45
N LYS A 219 -0.31 -1.14 7.25
CA LYS A 219 -1.07 -0.04 7.84
C LYS A 219 -1.60 0.92 6.80
N GLN A 220 -0.82 1.14 5.74
CA GLN A 220 -1.17 2.13 4.73
C GLN A 220 -0.66 1.66 3.35
N ILE A 221 -1.46 1.89 2.31
CA ILE A 221 -1.05 1.80 0.91
C ILE A 221 -1.47 3.12 0.25
N HIS A 222 -0.51 3.78 -0.39
CA HIS A 222 -0.73 5.08 -1.03
C HIS A 222 -0.56 4.90 -2.53
N ILE A 223 -1.53 5.39 -3.28
CA ILE A 223 -1.65 5.20 -4.72
C ILE A 223 -1.90 6.57 -5.35
N PHE A 224 -1.15 6.90 -6.40
CA PHE A 224 -1.43 8.04 -7.26
C PHE A 224 -2.38 7.63 -8.38
N ASP A 225 -3.40 8.43 -8.62
CA ASP A 225 -4.26 8.30 -9.77
C ASP A 225 -3.81 9.29 -10.85
N LEU A 226 -3.42 8.79 -12.03
CA LEU A 226 -2.98 9.64 -13.12
C LEU A 226 -4.14 10.43 -13.75
N GLU A 227 -5.38 9.96 -13.59
CA GLU A 227 -6.60 10.63 -14.07
C GLU A 227 -7.11 11.68 -13.06
N ASP A 228 -6.89 11.47 -11.76
CA ASP A 228 -7.21 12.42 -10.69
C ASP A 228 -5.93 12.81 -9.92
N LYS A 229 -5.17 13.72 -10.51
CA LYS A 229 -3.89 14.19 -9.93
C LYS A 229 -4.06 14.98 -8.63
N LYS A 230 -5.28 15.41 -8.31
CA LYS A 230 -5.55 16.21 -7.10
C LYS A 230 -5.68 15.30 -5.88
N ASN A 231 -6.33 14.15 -6.02
CA ASN A 231 -6.58 13.27 -4.87
C ASN A 231 -5.71 12.01 -4.90
N LYS A 232 -4.98 11.79 -3.80
CA LYS A 232 -4.30 10.51 -3.57
C LYS A 232 -5.32 9.46 -3.13
N LYS A 233 -5.19 8.24 -3.65
CA LYS A 233 -5.94 7.08 -3.18
C LYS A 233 -5.19 6.39 -2.04
N ILE A 234 -5.92 6.05 -0.98
CA ILE A 234 -5.35 5.64 0.29
C ILE A 234 -6.13 4.42 0.80
N ILE A 235 -5.42 3.32 1.04
CA ILE A 235 -5.97 2.16 1.77
C ILE A 235 -5.34 2.16 3.14
N LEU A 236 -6.17 2.22 4.18
CA LEU A 236 -5.76 2.17 5.57
C LEU A 236 -6.21 0.87 6.23
N TYR A 237 -5.33 0.28 7.04
CA TYR A 237 -5.60 -0.91 7.84
C TYR A 237 -5.36 -0.61 9.31
N ASP A 238 -6.28 -1.00 10.19
CA ASP A 238 -6.03 -0.98 11.62
C ASP A 238 -6.67 -2.16 12.35
N ASN A 239 -6.06 -2.60 13.45
CA ASN A 239 -6.66 -3.65 14.27
C ASN A 239 -7.71 -3.01 15.17
N ILE A 240 -8.89 -3.60 15.25
CA ILE A 240 -9.93 -3.16 16.18
C ILE A 240 -9.54 -3.59 17.59
N ASP A 241 -9.12 -4.84 17.76
CA ASP A 241 -8.89 -5.44 19.07
C ASP A 241 -7.74 -6.47 19.08
N LYS A 242 -7.67 -7.28 20.14
CA LYS A 242 -6.68 -8.37 20.28
C LYS A 242 -7.11 -9.67 19.60
N ASN A 243 -8.39 -9.87 19.31
CA ASN A 243 -8.94 -11.08 18.69
C ASN A 243 -8.88 -11.04 17.14
N HIS A 244 -7.89 -10.33 16.61
CA HIS A 244 -7.54 -10.33 15.19
C HIS A 244 -8.60 -9.75 14.24
N PHE A 245 -9.53 -8.93 14.74
CA PHE A 245 -10.38 -8.12 13.86
C PHE A 245 -9.60 -6.92 13.32
N SER A 246 -9.75 -6.66 12.03
CA SER A 246 -9.20 -5.49 11.35
C SER A 246 -10.29 -4.66 10.71
N LEU A 247 -10.12 -3.34 10.78
CA LEU A 247 -10.88 -2.34 10.05
C LEU A 247 -10.03 -1.91 8.85
N THR A 248 -10.64 -1.89 7.67
CA THR A 248 -10.02 -1.40 6.44
C THR A 248 -10.86 -0.29 5.83
N ILE A 249 -10.23 0.81 5.42
CA ILE A 249 -10.87 1.90 4.66
C ILE A 249 -10.09 2.10 3.37
N PHE A 250 -10.80 2.23 2.25
CA PHE A 250 -10.25 2.74 1.00
C PHE A 250 -10.90 4.08 0.69
N ALA A 251 -10.09 5.11 0.49
CA ALA A 251 -10.52 6.49 0.35
C ALA A 251 -9.67 7.25 -0.67
N SER A 252 -10.12 8.45 -1.03
CA SER A 252 -9.44 9.42 -1.89
C SER A 252 -9.42 10.77 -1.19
N GLY A 253 -8.30 11.49 -1.15
CA GLY A 253 -8.22 12.85 -0.58
C GLY A 253 -7.10 13.04 0.44
N ASN A 254 -7.35 13.86 1.46
CA ASN A 254 -6.40 14.22 2.50
C ASN A 254 -6.14 13.05 3.47
N PHE A 255 -4.89 12.59 3.51
CA PHE A 255 -4.49 11.46 4.35
C PHE A 255 -4.76 11.66 5.83
N PHE A 256 -4.51 12.85 6.38
CA PHE A 256 -4.62 13.09 7.82
C PHE A 256 -6.07 13.06 8.27
N GLU A 257 -6.97 13.68 7.51
CA GLU A 257 -8.41 13.71 7.79
C GLU A 257 -9.03 12.31 7.67
N ILE A 258 -8.70 11.57 6.60
CA ILE A 258 -9.15 10.17 6.43
C ILE A 258 -8.63 9.29 7.57
N LYS A 259 -7.39 9.48 8.01
CA LYS A 259 -6.80 8.73 9.12
C LYS A 259 -7.49 9.05 10.45
N ASP A 260 -7.87 10.30 10.68
CA ASP A 260 -8.59 10.69 11.89
C ASP A 260 -10.02 10.16 11.90
N LEU A 261 -10.72 10.19 10.76
CA LEU A 261 -12.00 9.50 10.59
C LEU A 261 -11.88 8.01 10.93
N MET A 262 -10.85 7.33 10.42
CA MET A 262 -10.62 5.92 10.71
C MET A 262 -10.41 5.65 12.21
N LYS A 263 -9.70 6.54 12.92
CA LYS A 263 -9.52 6.41 14.38
C LYS A 263 -10.86 6.54 15.10
N LEU A 264 -11.68 7.52 14.74
CA LEU A 264 -13.00 7.72 15.34
C LEU A 264 -13.91 6.52 15.12
N LEU A 265 -13.98 6.03 13.88
CA LEU A 265 -14.75 4.83 13.52
C LEU A 265 -14.29 3.61 14.31
N LYS A 266 -12.98 3.39 14.40
CA LYS A 266 -12.41 2.31 15.21
C LYS A 266 -12.81 2.42 16.68
N ILE A 267 -12.73 3.61 17.29
CA ILE A 267 -13.11 3.81 18.70
C ILE A 267 -14.56 3.42 18.93
N GLN A 268 -15.46 3.78 18.02
CA GLN A 268 -16.87 3.43 18.11
C GLN A 268 -17.09 1.92 17.97
N ILE A 269 -16.58 1.32 16.89
CA ILE A 269 -16.73 -0.12 16.61
C ILE A 269 -16.08 -0.98 17.69
N SER A 270 -14.96 -0.54 18.27
CA SER A 270 -14.25 -1.28 19.34
C SER A 270 -15.03 -1.46 20.63
N LYS A 271 -16.17 -0.77 20.81
CA LYS A 271 -17.06 -0.96 21.97
C LYS A 271 -17.97 -2.17 21.81
N GLU A 272 -18.05 -2.73 20.60
CA GLU A 272 -18.93 -3.84 20.28
C GLU A 272 -18.42 -5.14 20.88
N TYR A 273 -19.20 -5.68 21.81
CA TYR A 273 -18.84 -6.88 22.55
C TYR A 273 -18.57 -8.10 21.66
N ILE A 274 -19.26 -8.21 20.51
CA ILE A 274 -19.07 -9.32 19.57
C ILE A 274 -17.65 -9.36 18.96
N LEU A 275 -16.98 -8.21 18.89
CA LEU A 275 -15.62 -8.10 18.38
C LEU A 275 -14.56 -8.44 19.44
N HIS A 276 -14.96 -8.66 20.70
CA HIS A 276 -14.07 -9.11 21.77
C HIS A 276 -14.07 -10.63 21.97
N LYS A 277 -14.73 -11.36 21.06
CA LYS A 277 -14.75 -12.82 21.02
C LYS A 277 -14.07 -13.30 19.75
N GLU A 278 -13.47 -14.48 19.78
CA GLU A 278 -13.00 -15.12 18.55
C GLU A 278 -14.14 -15.27 17.55
N PHE A 279 -13.82 -15.05 16.28
CA PHE A 279 -14.80 -15.17 15.20
C PHE A 279 -15.22 -16.64 15.04
N SER A 280 -16.50 -16.92 15.25
CA SER A 280 -17.06 -18.28 15.22
C SER A 280 -17.41 -18.79 13.82
N GLY A 281 -17.25 -17.96 12.78
CA GLY A 281 -17.67 -18.25 11.41
C GLY A 281 -19.10 -17.82 11.07
N ASP A 282 -19.93 -17.45 12.05
CA ASP A 282 -21.31 -16.99 11.78
C ASP A 282 -21.39 -15.47 11.54
N ILE A 283 -21.31 -15.09 10.27
CA ILE A 283 -21.41 -13.70 9.79
C ILE A 283 -22.74 -13.04 10.20
N LYS A 284 -23.84 -13.80 10.38
CA LYS A 284 -25.16 -13.21 10.66
C LYS A 284 -25.14 -12.38 11.94
N THR A 285 -24.37 -12.79 12.93
CA THR A 285 -24.22 -12.10 14.22
C THR A 285 -23.51 -10.75 14.10
N TYR A 286 -22.82 -10.48 13.00
CA TYR A 286 -22.06 -9.25 12.75
C TYR A 286 -22.79 -8.28 11.82
N LYS A 287 -23.93 -8.66 11.22
CA LYS A 287 -24.65 -7.83 10.23
C LYS A 287 -24.96 -6.42 10.70
N TYR A 288 -25.30 -6.25 11.97
CA TYR A 288 -25.65 -4.94 12.53
C TYR A 288 -24.46 -3.95 12.52
N LEU A 289 -23.22 -4.43 12.42
CA LEU A 289 -22.03 -3.59 12.32
C LEU A 289 -22.00 -2.76 11.02
N GLU A 290 -22.81 -3.12 10.01
CA GLU A 290 -22.97 -2.33 8.79
C GLU A 290 -23.46 -0.90 9.08
N ASN A 291 -24.19 -0.72 10.18
CA ASN A 291 -24.71 0.58 10.60
C ASN A 291 -23.59 1.60 10.85
N TYR A 292 -22.41 1.17 11.29
CA TYR A 292 -21.25 2.04 11.45
C TYR A 292 -20.73 2.59 10.11
N PHE A 293 -20.94 1.85 9.02
CA PHE A 293 -20.61 2.28 7.66
C PHE A 293 -21.77 3.02 6.99
N LEU A 294 -23.01 2.92 7.50
CA LEU A 294 -24.13 3.74 7.02
C LEU A 294 -23.99 5.20 7.43
N GLY A 295 -23.39 5.47 8.59
CA GLY A 295 -23.14 6.82 9.09
C GLY A 295 -21.89 7.52 8.54
N LEU A 296 -21.17 6.93 7.58
CA LEU A 296 -20.04 7.58 6.91
C LEU A 296 -20.54 8.32 5.67
N ASP A 297 -20.31 9.62 5.63
CA ASP A 297 -20.58 10.43 4.44
C ASP A 297 -19.60 10.06 3.31
N ARG A 298 -20.14 9.92 2.09
CA ARG A 298 -19.34 9.61 0.91
C ARG A 298 -18.33 10.72 0.60
N GLU A 299 -18.69 11.97 0.90
CA GLU A 299 -17.86 13.17 0.78
C GLU A 299 -17.87 13.92 2.10
N PHE A 300 -16.71 14.35 2.60
CA PHE A 300 -16.57 15.04 3.88
C PHE A 300 -15.38 16.00 3.91
#